data_AF-A0A2D5Z975-F1
#
_entry.id   AF-A0A2D5Z975-F1
#
_cell.length_a   1.000
_cell.length_b   1.000
_cell.length_c   1.000
_cell.angle_alpha   90.00
_cell.angle_beta   90.00
_cell.angle_gamma   90.00
#
_symmetry.space_group_name_H-M   'P 1'
#
loop_
_entity.id
_entity.type
_entity.pdbx_description
1 polymer ?
#
loop_
_entity_poly.entity_id
_entity_poly.type
_entity_poly.pdbx_seq_one_letter_code
_entity_poly.pdbx_strand_id
1 'polypeptide(L)'
;MNPLTEALPLEQAMAKLVQPDRAGAEVIAIVERIVEEPFVAERPALIAGLWLYVDDLERSHGVSQSIDDATGSFWHGIMHRREGDFSNSHYWFGKTGLHAAMSQIECPCIEGGYDGHQFVDLVEAEHLARQASEGLVACQRHEWSTLLNSCARP
;
A
#
# COMPACT_ATOMS: atom_id res chain seq x y z
N MET A 1 19.06 6.88 -9.61
CA MET A 1 18.42 6.66 -8.29
C MET A 1 17.11 7.41 -8.28
N ASN A 2 16.08 6.87 -7.61
CA ASN A 2 14.76 7.49 -7.56
C ASN A 2 14.75 8.56 -6.44
N PRO A 3 14.47 9.85 -6.74
CA PRO A 3 14.48 10.93 -5.74
C PRO A 3 13.59 10.66 -4.51
N LEU A 4 12.51 9.90 -4.69
CA LEU A 4 11.64 9.51 -3.57
C LEU A 4 12.35 8.59 -2.58
N THR A 5 13.05 7.57 -3.07
CA THR A 5 13.77 6.61 -2.22
C THR A 5 15.04 7.20 -1.59
N GLU A 6 15.59 8.27 -2.18
CA GLU A 6 16.68 9.03 -1.57
C GLU A 6 16.18 9.89 -0.40
N ALA A 7 15.03 10.56 -0.57
CA ALA A 7 14.46 11.44 0.45
C ALA A 7 13.74 10.68 1.57
N LEU A 8 13.14 9.54 1.26
CA LEU A 8 12.48 8.65 2.20
C LEU A 8 12.77 7.20 1.76
N PRO A 9 13.78 6.52 2.34
CA PRO A 9 14.04 5.10 2.08
C PRO A 9 12.86 4.21 2.48
N LEU A 10 12.66 3.07 1.82
CA LEU A 10 11.52 2.18 2.08
C LEU A 10 11.51 1.67 3.53
N GLU A 11 12.68 1.48 4.13
CA GLU A 11 12.86 1.05 5.52
C GLU A 11 12.38 2.11 6.53
N GLN A 12 12.22 3.36 6.09
CA GLN A 12 11.70 4.49 6.86
C GLN A 12 10.27 4.86 6.44
N ALA A 13 9.88 4.58 5.19
CA ALA A 13 8.51 4.72 4.71
C ALA A 13 7.59 3.69 5.37
N MET A 14 6.28 3.98 5.44
CA MET A 14 5.27 3.03 5.90
C MET A 14 5.60 2.37 7.26
N ALA A 15 6.21 3.14 8.18
CA ALA A 15 6.85 2.61 9.39
C ALA A 15 5.87 2.08 10.45
N LYS A 16 4.58 2.39 10.32
CA LYS A 16 3.52 1.83 11.17
C LYS A 16 2.51 1.08 10.31
N LEU A 17 1.85 0.10 10.92
CA LEU A 17 0.78 -0.65 10.25
C LEU A 17 -0.42 0.27 9.97
N VAL A 18 -0.89 0.97 11.01
CA VAL A 18 -1.93 1.98 10.92
C VAL A 18 -1.31 3.36 11.15
N GLN A 19 -1.45 4.27 10.18
CA GLN A 19 -0.82 5.59 10.20
C GLN A 19 -1.74 6.62 9.55
N PRO A 20 -2.34 7.54 10.34
CA PRO A 20 -3.21 8.56 9.78
C PRO A 20 -2.45 9.77 9.23
N ASP A 21 -1.19 9.99 9.65
CA ASP A 21 -0.41 11.15 9.22
C ASP A 21 0.50 10.80 8.05
N ARG A 22 0.42 11.61 6.99
CA ARG A 22 1.33 11.57 5.84
C ARG A 22 2.75 12.04 6.18
N ALA A 23 3.68 11.74 5.28
CA ALA A 23 5.06 12.21 5.33
C ALA A 23 5.16 13.75 5.28
N GLY A 24 6.34 14.28 5.61
CA GLY A 24 6.62 15.72 5.61
C GLY A 24 6.45 16.37 4.22
N ALA A 25 6.17 17.67 4.21
CA ALA A 25 5.86 18.44 2.99
C ALA A 25 6.92 18.33 1.88
N GLU A 26 8.21 18.21 2.24
CA GLU A 26 9.30 18.03 1.28
C GLU A 26 9.17 16.71 0.51
N VAL A 27 8.83 15.61 1.19
CA VAL A 27 8.62 14.29 0.56
C VAL A 27 7.34 14.30 -0.27
N ILE A 28 6.28 14.94 0.21
CA ILE A 28 5.04 15.12 -0.55
C ILE A 28 5.29 15.85 -1.87
N ALA A 29 6.06 16.94 -1.86
CA ALA A 29 6.42 17.69 -3.06
C ALA A 29 7.29 16.89 -4.06
N ILE A 30 7.98 15.83 -3.60
CA ILE A 30 8.67 14.89 -4.50
C ILE A 30 7.65 14.00 -5.20
N VAL A 31 6.68 13.45 -4.46
CA VAL A 31 5.61 12.63 -5.05
C VAL A 31 4.77 13.44 -6.04
N GLU A 32 4.41 14.68 -5.70
CA GLU A 32 3.67 15.59 -6.60
C GLU A 32 4.37 15.73 -7.97
N ARG A 33 5.69 15.88 -7.98
CA ARG A 33 6.45 15.93 -9.24
C ARG A 33 6.50 14.59 -9.96
N ILE A 34 6.68 13.49 -9.22
CA ILE A 34 6.76 12.15 -9.82
C ILE A 34 5.44 11.77 -10.50
N VAL A 35 4.29 12.11 -9.91
CA VAL A 35 2.98 11.76 -10.49
C VAL A 35 2.66 12.54 -11.76
N GLU A 36 3.34 13.66 -12.00
CA GLU A 36 3.24 14.46 -13.24
C GLU A 36 4.15 13.93 -14.37
N GLU A 37 5.11 13.05 -14.07
CA GLU A 37 5.98 12.47 -15.08
C GLU A 37 5.17 11.65 -16.09
N PRO A 38 5.41 11.79 -17.42
CA PRO A 38 4.56 11.15 -18.44
C PRO A 38 4.36 9.64 -18.25
N PHE A 39 5.39 8.94 -17.78
CA PHE A 39 5.29 7.51 -17.50
C PHE A 39 4.32 7.19 -16.35
N VAL A 40 4.25 8.03 -15.33
CA VAL A 40 3.42 7.79 -14.13
C VAL A 40 2.02 8.37 -14.30
N ALA A 41 1.89 9.54 -14.92
CA ALA A 41 0.62 10.26 -15.09
C ALA A 41 -0.46 9.42 -15.80
N GLU A 42 -0.06 8.53 -16.72
CA GLU A 42 -0.96 7.63 -17.45
C GLU A 42 -1.28 6.32 -16.68
N ARG A 43 -0.73 6.14 -15.47
CA ARG A 43 -0.81 4.90 -14.69
C ARG A 43 -1.41 5.17 -13.30
N PRO A 44 -2.74 5.29 -13.18
CA PRO A 44 -3.39 5.62 -11.90
C PRO A 44 -3.06 4.61 -10.80
N ALA A 45 -2.85 3.33 -11.12
CA ALA A 45 -2.44 2.33 -10.13
C ALA A 45 -1.04 2.63 -9.52
N LEU A 46 -0.11 3.19 -10.30
CA LEU A 46 1.18 3.65 -9.75
C LEU A 46 0.99 4.88 -8.87
N ILE A 47 0.15 5.82 -9.29
CA ILE A 47 -0.14 7.03 -8.53
C ILE A 47 -0.75 6.69 -7.16
N ALA A 48 -1.71 5.75 -7.11
CA ALA A 48 -2.30 5.29 -5.86
C ALA A 48 -1.26 4.70 -4.90
N GLY A 49 -0.36 3.85 -5.42
CA GLY A 49 0.74 3.27 -4.65
C GLY A 49 1.75 4.31 -4.17
N LEU A 50 2.08 5.31 -4.98
CA LEU A 50 3.00 6.40 -4.60
C LEU A 50 2.44 7.27 -3.48
N TRP A 51 1.15 7.60 -3.50
CA TRP A 51 0.51 8.31 -2.39
C TRP A 51 0.48 7.47 -1.11
N LEU A 52 0.25 6.16 -1.24
CA LEU A 52 0.25 5.24 -0.11
C LEU A 52 1.65 5.09 0.54
N TYR A 53 2.72 5.18 -0.26
CA TYR A 53 4.11 5.13 0.23
C TYR A 53 4.41 6.23 1.25
N VAL A 54 3.84 7.41 1.02
CA VAL A 54 4.00 8.60 1.86
C VAL A 54 2.85 8.79 2.84
N ASP A 55 2.01 7.78 3.02
CA ASP A 55 0.85 7.83 3.93
C ASP A 55 -0.14 8.98 3.64
N ASP A 56 -0.19 9.49 2.40
CA ASP A 56 -1.24 10.41 1.95
C ASP A 56 -2.47 9.59 1.53
N LEU A 57 -3.17 9.08 2.55
CA LEU A 57 -4.27 8.13 2.38
C LEU A 57 -5.44 8.76 1.61
N GLU A 58 -5.71 10.06 1.76
CA GLU A 58 -6.76 10.77 1.03
C GLU A 58 -6.52 10.73 -0.49
N ARG A 59 -5.30 11.08 -0.93
CA ARG A 59 -4.96 11.04 -2.36
C ARG A 59 -4.88 9.61 -2.88
N SER A 60 -4.36 8.67 -2.09
CA SER A 60 -4.34 7.26 -2.46
C SER A 60 -5.76 6.68 -2.62
N HIS A 61 -6.65 7.00 -1.69
CA HIS A 61 -8.06 6.63 -1.73
C HIS A 61 -8.76 7.17 -2.98
N GLY A 62 -8.65 8.48 -3.25
CA GLY A 62 -9.29 9.10 -4.42
C GLY A 62 -8.85 8.49 -5.74
N VAL A 63 -7.57 8.14 -5.88
CA VAL A 63 -7.05 7.49 -7.09
C VAL A 63 -7.47 6.03 -7.16
N SER A 64 -7.31 5.24 -6.09
CA SER A 64 -7.71 3.83 -6.09
C SER A 64 -9.20 3.63 -6.32
N GLN A 65 -10.05 4.52 -5.78
CA GLN A 65 -11.49 4.53 -6.02
C GLN A 65 -11.87 4.74 -7.50
N SER A 66 -11.01 5.38 -8.29
CA SER A 66 -11.24 5.62 -9.72
C SER A 66 -10.89 4.43 -10.62
N ILE A 67 -10.25 3.39 -10.07
CA ILE A 67 -9.77 2.22 -10.81
C ILE A 67 -10.75 1.06 -10.59
N ASP A 68 -11.62 0.82 -11.57
CA ASP A 68 -12.67 -0.21 -11.51
C ASP A 68 -12.16 -1.60 -11.93
N ASP A 69 -11.11 -2.07 -11.26
CA ASP A 69 -10.56 -3.42 -11.46
C ASP A 69 -9.99 -4.05 -10.17
N ALA A 70 -9.42 -5.24 -10.31
CA ALA A 70 -8.80 -5.98 -9.21
C ALA A 70 -7.58 -5.25 -8.60
N THR A 71 -6.83 -4.52 -9.40
CA THR A 71 -5.66 -3.74 -8.96
C THR A 71 -6.09 -2.54 -8.13
N GLY A 72 -7.10 -1.80 -8.61
CA GLY A 72 -7.72 -0.70 -7.88
C GLY A 72 -8.25 -1.16 -6.53
N SER A 73 -9.00 -2.27 -6.53
CA SER A 73 -9.51 -2.91 -5.32
C SER A 73 -8.39 -3.33 -4.35
N PHE A 74 -7.25 -3.80 -4.87
CA PHE A 74 -6.12 -4.19 -4.02
C PHE A 74 -5.51 -2.96 -3.34
N TRP A 75 -5.24 -1.87 -4.07
CA TRP A 75 -4.78 -0.62 -3.47
C TRP A 75 -5.76 -0.08 -2.42
N HIS A 76 -7.06 -0.17 -2.72
CA HIS A 76 -8.11 0.27 -1.82
C HIS A 76 -8.14 -0.54 -0.51
N GLY A 77 -7.99 -1.87 -0.61
CA GLY A 77 -7.88 -2.74 0.55
C GLY A 77 -6.68 -2.41 1.43
N ILE A 78 -5.50 -2.21 0.84
CA ILE A 78 -4.30 -1.81 1.58
C ILE A 78 -4.51 -0.44 2.24
N MET A 79 -5.04 0.53 1.50
CA MET A 79 -5.30 1.88 2.02
C MET A 79 -6.21 1.86 3.25
N HIS A 80 -7.35 1.16 3.19
CA HIS A 80 -8.25 1.06 4.34
C HIS A 80 -7.62 0.34 5.54
N ARG A 81 -6.77 -0.66 5.30
CA ARG A 81 -6.00 -1.30 6.39
C ARG A 81 -5.07 -0.29 7.07
N ARG A 82 -4.47 0.63 6.30
CA ARG A 82 -3.56 1.66 6.82
C ARG A 82 -4.25 2.78 7.58
N GLU A 83 -5.50 3.11 7.26
CA GLU A 83 -6.28 4.08 8.08
C GLU A 83 -6.95 3.42 9.30
N GLY A 84 -7.03 2.09 9.33
CA GLY A 84 -7.65 1.33 10.43
C GLY A 84 -9.13 1.00 10.22
N ASP A 85 -9.67 1.18 9.01
CA ASP A 85 -11.00 0.69 8.63
C ASP A 85 -10.91 -0.76 8.12
N PHE A 86 -10.71 -1.70 9.05
CA PHE A 86 -10.48 -3.11 8.73
C PHE A 86 -11.68 -3.78 8.05
N SER A 87 -12.91 -3.40 8.42
CA SER A 87 -14.12 -3.93 7.78
C SER A 87 -14.19 -3.55 6.31
N ASN A 88 -13.83 -2.32 5.97
CA ASN A 88 -13.83 -1.85 4.59
C ASN A 88 -12.63 -2.40 3.82
N SER A 89 -11.48 -2.55 4.49
CA SER A 89 -10.34 -3.26 3.94
C SER A 89 -10.71 -4.68 3.47
N HIS A 90 -11.40 -5.46 4.30
CA HIS A 90 -11.91 -6.78 3.88
C HIS A 90 -12.88 -6.71 2.71
N TYR A 91 -13.79 -5.72 2.67
CA TYR A 91 -14.71 -5.55 1.56
C TYR A 91 -13.97 -5.40 0.23
N TRP A 92 -12.92 -4.56 0.19
CA TRP A 92 -12.11 -4.34 -1.00
C TRP A 92 -11.19 -5.51 -1.34
N PHE A 93 -10.60 -6.19 -0.34
CA PHE A 93 -9.88 -7.43 -0.58
C PHE A 93 -10.78 -8.51 -1.20
N GLY A 94 -12.06 -8.58 -0.82
CA GLY A 94 -13.04 -9.45 -1.46
C GLY A 94 -13.30 -9.15 -2.95
N LYS A 95 -12.93 -7.97 -3.44
CA LYS A 95 -13.05 -7.56 -4.85
C LYS A 95 -11.78 -7.82 -5.66
N THR A 96 -10.66 -8.19 -5.02
CA THR A 96 -9.38 -8.42 -5.71
C THR A 96 -9.31 -9.73 -6.48
N GLY A 97 -10.08 -10.75 -6.07
CA GLY A 97 -9.96 -12.10 -6.61
C GLY A 97 -8.56 -12.67 -6.44
N LEU A 98 -8.08 -13.44 -7.43
CA LEU A 98 -6.72 -13.99 -7.45
C LEU A 98 -5.78 -13.06 -8.22
N HIS A 99 -5.53 -11.87 -7.67
CA HIS A 99 -4.67 -10.88 -8.31
C HIS A 99 -3.24 -11.44 -8.48
N ALA A 100 -2.65 -11.33 -9.68
CA ALA A 100 -1.37 -11.97 -10.01
C ALA A 100 -0.20 -11.55 -9.12
N ALA A 101 -0.23 -10.33 -8.56
CA ALA A 101 0.78 -9.88 -7.61
C ALA A 101 0.76 -10.67 -6.30
N MET A 102 -0.39 -11.21 -5.87
CA MET A 102 -0.54 -11.89 -4.58
C MET A 102 0.38 -13.12 -4.45
N SER A 103 0.57 -13.87 -5.54
CA SER A 103 1.45 -15.05 -5.53
C SER A 103 2.93 -14.71 -5.45
N GLN A 104 3.30 -13.43 -5.60
CA GLN A 104 4.67 -12.94 -5.49
C GLN A 104 4.95 -12.30 -4.11
N ILE A 105 3.94 -12.21 -3.25
CA ILE A 105 4.09 -11.60 -1.92
C ILE A 105 4.50 -12.69 -0.93
N GLU A 106 5.72 -12.57 -0.42
CA GLU A 106 6.22 -13.40 0.66
C GLU A 106 5.84 -12.77 2.01
N CYS A 107 4.88 -13.37 2.74
CA CYS A 107 4.58 -13.04 4.14
C CYS A 107 4.86 -14.24 5.03
N PRO A 108 6.03 -14.31 5.70
CA PRO A 108 6.27 -15.35 6.73
C PRO A 108 5.25 -15.30 7.87
N CYS A 109 4.52 -14.19 7.98
CA CYS A 109 3.46 -13.95 8.94
C CYS A 109 2.16 -14.76 8.68
N ILE A 110 1.94 -15.22 7.45
CA ILE A 110 0.72 -15.92 7.02
C ILE A 110 1.10 -17.32 6.56
N GLU A 111 0.50 -18.32 7.21
CA GLU A 111 0.68 -19.71 6.80
C GLU A 111 -0.06 -19.99 5.49
N GLY A 112 0.58 -20.72 4.57
CA GLY A 112 -0.04 -21.16 3.31
C GLY A 112 0.05 -20.15 2.15
N GLY A 113 0.73 -19.02 2.35
CA GLY A 113 0.92 -17.98 1.32
C GLY A 113 0.08 -16.73 1.59
N TYR A 114 0.41 -15.63 0.91
CA TYR A 114 -0.25 -14.35 1.15
C TYR A 114 -1.77 -14.42 0.91
N ASP A 115 -2.53 -13.94 1.90
CA ASP A 115 -3.97 -13.72 1.83
C ASP A 115 -4.30 -12.35 2.45
N GLY A 116 -5.03 -11.52 1.71
CA GLY A 116 -5.32 -10.16 2.13
C GLY A 116 -6.21 -10.09 3.38
N HIS A 117 -7.14 -11.03 3.55
CA HIS A 117 -8.01 -11.06 4.73
C HIS A 117 -7.22 -11.46 5.98
N GLN A 118 -6.41 -12.52 5.92
CA GLN A 118 -5.55 -12.92 7.02
C GLN A 118 -4.57 -11.80 7.40
N PHE A 119 -4.05 -11.05 6.41
CA PHE A 119 -3.18 -9.93 6.72
C PHE A 119 -3.90 -8.78 7.43
N VAL A 120 -5.15 -8.48 7.04
CA VAL A 120 -6.00 -7.51 7.73
C VAL A 120 -6.21 -7.94 9.19
N ASP A 121 -6.56 -9.20 9.44
CA ASP A 121 -6.79 -9.73 10.80
C ASP A 121 -5.55 -9.59 11.69
N LEU A 122 -4.35 -9.90 11.15
CA LEU A 122 -3.09 -9.77 11.87
C LEU A 122 -2.77 -8.31 12.22
N VAL A 123 -3.00 -7.38 11.28
CA VAL A 123 -2.78 -5.95 11.51
C VAL A 123 -3.79 -5.40 12.51
N GLU A 124 -5.06 -5.78 12.43
CA GLU A 124 -6.09 -5.39 13.39
C GLU A 124 -5.72 -5.86 14.80
N ALA A 125 -5.30 -7.13 14.95
CA ALA A 125 -4.90 -7.69 16.23
C ALA A 125 -3.75 -6.90 16.87
N GLU A 126 -2.70 -6.57 16.10
CA GLU A 126 -1.59 -5.77 16.62
C GLU A 126 -2.00 -4.32 16.92
N HIS A 127 -2.84 -3.71 16.07
CA HIS A 127 -3.35 -2.37 16.31
C HIS A 127 -4.12 -2.29 17.64
N LEU A 128 -5.01 -3.25 17.91
CA LEU A 128 -5.76 -3.36 19.16
C LEU A 128 -4.84 -3.62 20.37
N ALA A 129 -3.79 -4.41 20.18
CA ALA A 129 -2.76 -4.66 21.19
C ALA A 129 -1.80 -3.47 21.40
N ARG A 130 -1.90 -2.41 20.58
CA ARG A 130 -0.95 -1.28 20.53
C ARG A 130 0.48 -1.74 20.28
N GLN A 131 0.63 -2.71 19.39
CA GLN A 131 1.89 -3.27 18.93
C GLN A 131 2.09 -2.97 17.45
N ALA A 132 3.34 -3.05 17.00
CA ALA A 132 3.71 -3.02 15.60
C ALA A 132 4.98 -3.85 15.45
N SER A 133 4.82 -5.13 15.14
CA SER A 133 5.94 -6.02 14.94
C SER A 133 6.69 -5.63 13.66
N GLU A 134 8.02 -5.71 13.72
CA GLU A 134 8.87 -5.46 12.56
C GLU A 134 8.54 -6.43 11.42
N GLY A 135 8.09 -7.66 11.75
CA GLY A 135 7.65 -8.66 10.80
C GLY A 135 6.45 -8.20 9.97
N LEU A 136 5.35 -7.77 10.60
CA LEU A 136 4.18 -7.29 9.85
C LEU A 136 4.48 -6.01 9.07
N VAL A 137 5.29 -5.10 9.61
CA VAL A 137 5.70 -3.88 8.90
C VAL A 137 6.54 -4.21 7.67
N ALA A 138 7.48 -5.15 7.78
CA ALA A 138 8.27 -5.62 6.64
C ALA A 138 7.37 -6.27 5.57
N CYS A 139 6.39 -7.06 5.98
CA CYS A 139 5.45 -7.70 5.07
C CYS A 139 4.53 -6.68 4.37
N GLN A 140 4.09 -5.63 5.07
CA GLN A 140 3.33 -4.52 4.49
C GLN A 140 4.11 -3.82 3.39
N ARG A 141 5.40 -3.52 3.65
CA ARG A 141 6.28 -2.90 2.65
C ARG A 141 6.52 -3.83 1.45
N HIS A 142 6.63 -5.13 1.70
CA HIS A 142 6.79 -6.11 0.64
C HIS A 142 5.52 -6.26 -0.22
N GLU A 143 4.34 -6.31 0.39
CA GLU A 143 3.04 -6.31 -0.30
C GLU A 143 2.90 -5.06 -1.18
N TRP A 144 3.13 -3.87 -0.61
CA TRP A 144 3.11 -2.61 -1.35
C TRP A 144 4.09 -2.61 -2.53
N SER A 145 5.35 -2.97 -2.30
CA SER A 145 6.37 -2.91 -3.37
C SER A 145 6.10 -3.94 -4.47
N THR A 146 5.57 -5.11 -4.12
CA THR A 146 5.19 -6.13 -5.10
C THR A 146 4.06 -5.66 -6.00
N LEU A 147 3.01 -5.07 -5.42
CA LEU A 147 1.90 -4.53 -6.20
C LEU A 147 2.33 -3.33 -7.04
N LEU A 148 3.13 -2.40 -6.50
CA LEU A 148 3.68 -1.26 -7.24
C LEU A 148 4.51 -1.72 -8.43
N ASN A 149 5.41 -2.70 -8.23
CA ASN A 149 6.23 -3.26 -9.29
C ASN A 149 5.40 -3.95 -10.36
N SER A 150 4.28 -4.59 -10.00
CA SER A 150 3.36 -5.16 -10.99
C SER A 150 2.69 -4.09 -11.85
N CYS A 151 2.34 -2.94 -11.25
CA CYS A 151 1.75 -1.79 -11.96
C CYS A 151 2.74 -1.05 -12.86
N ALA A 152 4.05 -1.21 -12.61
CA ALA A 152 5.11 -0.57 -13.38
C ALA A 152 5.52 -1.36 -14.64
N ARG A 153 5.08 -2.62 -14.75
CA ARG A 153 5.38 -3.45 -15.93
C ARG A 153 4.53 -2.99 -17.13
N PRO A 154 5.07 -3.06 -18.37
CA PRO A 154 4.33 -2.70 -19.59
C PRO A 154 3.12 -3.59 -19.86
#